data_AF-A0A6I2UWJ4-F1
#
_entry.id   AF-A0A6I2UWJ4-F1
#
_cell.length_a   1.000
_cell.length_b   1.000
_cell.length_c   1.000
_cell.angle_alpha   90.00
_cell.angle_beta   90.00
_cell.angle_gamma   90.00
#
_symmetry.space_group_name_H-M   'P 1'
#
loop_
_entity.id
_entity.type
_entity.pdbx_description
1 polymer ?
#
loop_
_entity_poly.entity_id
_entity_poly.type
_entity_poly.pdbx_seq_one_letter_code
_entity_poly.pdbx_strand_id
1 'polypeptide(L)'
;MKHRAEFLMISAAMGFSLGGIGAKILREADMDAFRLTQIRTTGAAIILLTIAFITGKKQLRIKQGELKDLIIFGVIGVAAVTSFYFFAIKYLYVSVALIIEFTAPIWIVLYLRFIKHKQISPLM
;
A
#
# COMPACT_ATOMS: atom_id res chain seq x y z
N MET A 1 19.26 13.27 14.89
CA MET A 1 18.23 12.63 14.02
C MET A 1 17.04 12.12 14.85
N LYS A 2 16.48 12.94 15.75
CA LYS A 2 15.45 12.52 16.70
C LYS A 2 14.02 12.51 16.11
N HIS A 3 13.77 13.29 15.05
CA HIS A 3 12.45 13.46 14.42
C HIS A 3 12.32 12.84 13.01
N ARG A 4 13.27 12.00 12.58
CA ARG A 4 13.23 11.42 11.22
C ARG A 4 11.98 10.56 10.99
N ALA A 5 11.58 9.79 12.00
CA ALA A 5 10.38 8.95 11.91
C ALA A 5 9.11 9.79 11.82
N GLU A 6 8.99 10.85 12.64
CA GLU A 6 7.86 11.78 12.63
C GLU A 6 7.74 12.47 11.26
N PHE A 7 8.85 12.97 10.71
CA PHE A 7 8.86 13.61 9.40
C PHE A 7 8.41 12.65 8.28
N LEU A 8 8.88 11.40 8.31
CA LEU A 8 8.48 10.38 7.34
C LEU A 8 6.98 10.04 7.47
N MET A 9 6.46 9.93 8.69
CA MET A 9 5.03 9.69 8.92
C MET A 9 4.15 10.82 8.39
N ILE A 10 4.51 12.07 8.69
CA ILE A 10 3.76 13.24 8.21
C ILE A 10 3.80 13.28 6.68
N SER A 11 4.98 13.09 6.09
CA SER A 11 5.15 13.08 4.63
C SER A 11 4.33 11.97 3.97
N ALA A 12 4.32 10.77 4.56
CA ALA A 12 3.53 9.64 4.09
C ALA A 12 2.02 9.92 4.19
N ALA A 13 1.56 10.50 5.30
CA ALA A 13 0.16 10.88 5.48
C ALA A 13 -0.29 11.95 4.48
N MET A 14 0.55 12.96 4.23
CA MET A 14 0.28 13.98 3.21
C MET A 14 0.24 13.37 1.82
N GLY A 15 1.20 12.51 1.46
CA GLY A 15 1.24 11.82 0.17
C GLY A 15 0.01 10.91 -0.02
N PHE A 16 -0.43 10.21 1.03
CA PHE A 16 -1.64 9.41 1.00
C PHE A 16 -2.89 10.27 0.77
N SER A 17 -3.03 11.37 1.50
CA SER A 17 -4.17 12.29 1.38
C SER A 17 -4.27 12.92 -0.02
N LEU A 18 -3.15 13.45 -0.54
CA LEU A 18 -3.08 14.02 -1.90
C LEU A 18 -3.40 12.97 -2.96
N GLY A 19 -2.86 11.76 -2.82
CA GLY A 19 -3.14 10.65 -3.72
C GLY A 19 -4.62 10.24 -3.70
N GLY A 20 -5.28 10.27 -2.54
CA GLY A 20 -6.70 9.97 -2.38
C GLY A 20 -7.62 11.00 -3.06
N ILE A 21 -7.27 12.29 -2.97
CA ILE A 21 -8.00 13.37 -3.66
C ILE A 21 -7.89 13.20 -5.18
N GLY A 22 -6.67 13.00 -5.69
CA GLY A 22 -6.45 12.79 -7.13
C GLY A 22 -7.16 11.53 -7.65
N ALA A 23 -7.13 10.44 -6.88
CA ALA A 23 -7.87 9.22 -7.16
C ALA A 23 -9.37 9.44 -7.30
N LYS A 24 -9.97 10.21 -6.37
CA LYS A 24 -11.39 10.54 -6.39
C LYS A 24 -11.76 11.35 -7.64
N ILE A 25 -11.03 12.42 -7.92
CA ILE A 25 -11.28 13.29 -9.08
C ILE A 25 -11.21 12.50 -10.39
N LEU A 26 -10.17 11.67 -10.55
CA LEU A 26 -10.01 10.85 -11.75
C LEU A 26 -11.13 9.81 -11.88
N ARG A 27 -11.64 9.28 -10.77
CA ARG A 27 -12.81 8.38 -10.79
C ARG A 27 -14.10 9.10 -11.14
N GLU A 28 -14.33 10.31 -10.63
CA GLU A 28 -15.48 11.16 -11.00
C GLU A 28 -15.43 11.55 -12.49
N ALA A 29 -14.24 11.59 -13.10
CA ALA A 29 -14.03 11.74 -14.54
C ALA A 29 -14.18 10.41 -15.33
N ASP A 30 -14.92 9.44 -14.80
CA ASP A 30 -15.20 8.12 -15.40
C ASP A 30 -13.97 7.27 -15.75
N MET A 31 -12.81 7.54 -15.13
CA MET A 31 -11.64 6.71 -15.36
C MET A 31 -11.81 5.34 -14.67
N ASP A 32 -11.47 4.27 -15.38
CA ASP A 32 -11.60 2.91 -14.87
C ASP A 32 -10.66 2.62 -13.68
N ALA A 33 -11.13 1.82 -12.72
CA ALA A 33 -10.37 1.44 -11.51
C ALA A 33 -9.08 0.69 -11.85
N PHE A 34 -9.14 -0.18 -12.86
CA PHE A 34 -8.00 -0.97 -13.25
C PHE A 34 -6.94 -0.08 -13.88
N ARG A 35 -7.35 0.90 -14.68
CA ARG A 35 -6.46 1.90 -15.25
C ARG A 35 -5.81 2.78 -14.18
N LEU A 36 -6.55 3.22 -13.16
CA LEU A 36 -5.97 3.95 -12.01
C LEU A 36 -4.96 3.10 -11.25
N THR A 37 -5.29 1.83 -11.02
CA THR A 37 -4.40 0.87 -10.36
C THR A 37 -3.10 0.72 -11.15
N GLN A 38 -3.18 0.55 -12.46
CA GLN A 38 -2.02 0.45 -13.35
C GLN A 38 -1.15 1.71 -13.29
N ILE A 39 -1.75 2.90 -13.40
CA ILE A 39 -1.01 4.18 -13.33
C ILE A 39 -0.31 4.30 -11.97
N ARG A 40 -1.01 4.04 -10.86
CA ARG A 40 -0.46 4.16 -9.51
C ARG A 40 0.67 3.16 -9.26
N THR A 41 0.46 1.89 -9.58
CA THR A 41 1.44 0.83 -9.32
C THR A 41 2.65 0.94 -10.23
N THR A 42 2.46 1.26 -11.51
CA THR A 42 3.56 1.48 -12.45
C THR A 42 4.34 2.74 -12.10
N GLY A 43 3.65 3.84 -11.76
CA GLY A 43 4.30 5.07 -11.30
C GLY A 43 5.11 4.86 -10.04
N ALA A 44 4.56 4.16 -9.04
CA ALA A 44 5.29 3.80 -7.83
C ALA A 44 6.51 2.92 -8.14
N ALA A 45 6.36 1.91 -9.01
CA ALA A 45 7.47 1.06 -9.42
C ALA A 45 8.60 1.85 -10.10
N ILE A 46 8.27 2.74 -11.04
CA ILE A 46 9.26 3.60 -11.72
C ILE A 46 9.98 4.49 -10.71
N ILE A 47 9.25 5.16 -9.81
CA ILE A 47 9.84 6.04 -8.80
C ILE A 47 10.78 5.26 -7.88
N LEU A 48 10.31 4.12 -7.33
CA LEU A 48 11.10 3.31 -6.42
C LEU A 48 12.33 2.70 -7.10
N LEU A 49 12.21 2.22 -8.34
CA LEU A 49 13.34 1.71 -9.12
C LEU A 49 14.35 2.81 -9.43
N THR A 50 13.89 4.00 -9.78
CA THR A 50 14.77 5.16 -10.03
C THR A 50 15.55 5.52 -8.77
N ILE A 51 14.87 5.61 -7.62
CA ILE A 51 15.52 5.87 -6.33
C ILE A 51 16.55 4.78 -6.02
N ALA A 52 16.16 3.51 -6.12
CA ALA A 52 17.05 2.38 -5.84
C ALA A 52 18.29 2.37 -6.77
N PHE A 53 18.11 2.77 -8.02
CA PHE A 53 19.21 2.89 -8.98
C PHE A 53 20.21 3.99 -8.59
N ILE A 54 19.71 5.11 -8.07
CA ILE A 54 20.53 6.25 -7.61
C ILE A 54 21.21 5.95 -6.27
N THR A 55 20.52 5.36 -5.29
CA THR A 55 21.06 5.12 -3.95
C THR A 55 21.99 3.91 -3.85
N GLY A 56 21.89 2.94 -4.77
CA GLY A 56 22.91 1.89 -4.88
C GLY A 56 22.46 0.62 -5.60
N LYS A 57 23.12 0.32 -6.74
CA LYS A 57 22.88 -0.87 -7.58
C LYS A 57 22.95 -2.22 -6.86
N LYS A 58 23.66 -2.31 -5.73
CA LYS A 58 23.73 -3.56 -4.93
C LYS A 58 22.38 -3.94 -4.31
N GLN A 59 21.50 -2.97 -4.05
CA GLN A 59 20.16 -3.19 -3.48
C GLN A 59 19.18 -3.78 -4.52
N LEU A 60 19.47 -3.62 -5.81
CA LEU A 60 18.67 -4.17 -6.92
C LEU A 60 18.96 -5.66 -7.19
N ARG A 61 19.98 -6.26 -6.55
CA ARG A 61 20.29 -7.68 -6.71
C ARG A 61 19.32 -8.52 -5.87
N ILE A 62 18.30 -9.04 -6.53
CA ILE A 62 17.35 -9.99 -5.95
C ILE A 62 18.06 -11.35 -5.82
N LYS A 63 18.10 -11.93 -4.63
CA LYS A 63 18.50 -13.33 -4.47
C LYS A 63 17.36 -14.24 -4.93
N GLN A 64 17.66 -15.38 -5.55
CA GLN A 64 16.63 -16.30 -6.06
C GLN A 64 15.61 -16.73 -4.98
N GLY A 65 16.03 -16.82 -3.71
CA GLY A 65 15.13 -17.12 -2.59
C GLY A 65 14.14 -16.00 -2.24
N GLU A 66 14.45 -14.74 -2.57
CA GLU A 66 13.61 -13.56 -2.28
C GLU A 66 12.60 -13.28 -3.39
N LEU A 67 12.80 -13.86 -4.58
CA LEU A 67 11.94 -13.62 -5.75
C LEU A 67 10.50 -14.06 -5.51
N LYS A 68 10.30 -15.20 -4.84
CA LYS A 68 8.96 -15.70 -4.51
C LYS A 68 8.21 -14.71 -3.62
N ASP A 69 8.85 -14.26 -2.55
CA ASP A 69 8.25 -13.32 -1.59
C ASP A 69 7.99 -11.96 -2.25
N LEU A 70 8.90 -11.51 -3.13
CA LEU A 70 8.73 -10.29 -3.90
C LEU A 70 7.51 -10.36 -4.83
N ILE A 71 7.34 -11.47 -5.55
CA ILE A 71 6.18 -11.68 -6.45
C ILE A 71 4.89 -11.70 -5.63
N ILE A 72 4.87 -12.46 -4.52
CA ILE A 72 3.69 -12.54 -3.63
C ILE A 72 3.35 -11.15 -3.10
N PHE A 73 4.34 -10.41 -2.62
CA PHE A 73 4.14 -9.05 -2.09
C PHE A 73 3.66 -8.09 -3.18
N GLY A 74 4.27 -8.11 -4.37
CA GLY A 74 3.86 -7.24 -5.48
C GLY A 74 2.44 -7.54 -5.98
N VAL A 75 2.10 -8.82 -6.14
CA VAL A 75 0.78 -9.22 -6.65
C VAL A 75 -0.30 -9.07 -5.59
N ILE A 76 -0.11 -9.66 -4.41
CA ILE A 76 -1.14 -9.68 -3.36
C ILE A 76 -1.10 -8.38 -2.56
N GLY A 77 0.07 -8.02 -2.03
CA GLY A 77 0.21 -6.88 -1.12
C GLY A 77 0.05 -5.51 -1.80
N VAL A 78 0.48 -5.38 -3.06
CA VAL A 78 0.44 -4.10 -3.78
C VAL A 78 -0.69 -4.06 -4.79
N ALA A 79 -0.68 -4.94 -5.81
CA ALA A 79 -1.62 -4.85 -6.92
C ALA A 79 -3.07 -5.19 -6.51
N ALA A 80 -3.29 -6.31 -5.81
CA ALA A 80 -4.64 -6.71 -5.39
C ALA A 80 -5.25 -5.72 -4.38
N VAL A 81 -4.49 -5.33 -3.36
CA VAL A 81 -4.95 -4.33 -2.37
C VAL A 81 -5.31 -3.01 -3.03
N THR A 82 -4.43 -2.49 -3.90
CA THR A 82 -4.69 -1.24 -4.63
C THR A 82 -5.93 -1.37 -5.52
N SER A 83 -6.09 -2.50 -6.22
CA SER A 83 -7.25 -2.77 -7.07
C SER A 83 -8.54 -2.80 -6.26
N PHE A 84 -8.55 -3.48 -5.12
CA PHE A 84 -9.72 -3.57 -4.25
C PHE A 84 -10.12 -2.22 -3.65
N TYR A 85 -9.15 -1.37 -3.31
CA TYR A 85 -9.45 0.00 -2.91
C TYR A 85 -10.16 0.77 -4.04
N PHE A 86 -9.61 0.78 -5.26
CA PHE A 86 -10.21 1.48 -6.39
C PHE A 86 -11.55 0.90 -6.84
N PHE A 87 -11.75 -0.40 -6.61
CA PHE A 87 -13.03 -1.07 -6.81
C PHE A 87 -14.04 -0.70 -5.72
N ALA A 88 -13.64 -0.65 -4.46
CA ALA A 88 -14.51 -0.29 -3.34
C ALA A 88 -15.05 1.14 -3.50
N ILE A 89 -14.19 2.10 -3.87
CA ILE A 89 -14.62 3.50 -4.09
C ILE A 89 -15.52 3.69 -5.33
N LYS A 90 -15.74 2.64 -6.14
CA LYS A 90 -16.77 2.63 -7.20
C LYS A 90 -18.17 2.54 -6.60
N TYR A 91 -18.32 1.84 -5.47
CA TYR A 91 -19.61 1.52 -4.86
C TYR A 91 -19.84 2.28 -3.55
N LEU A 92 -18.76 2.71 -2.90
CA LEU A 92 -18.77 3.35 -1.59
C LEU A 92 -18.14 4.74 -1.68
N TYR A 93 -18.57 5.64 -0.81
CA TYR A 93 -17.83 6.88 -0.57
C TYR A 93 -16.41 6.55 -0.08
N VAL A 94 -15.43 7.35 -0.52
CA VAL A 94 -14.02 7.17 -0.14
C VAL A 94 -13.84 7.07 1.38
N SER A 95 -14.54 7.91 2.14
CA SER A 95 -14.48 7.88 3.61
C SER A 95 -14.97 6.56 4.21
N VAL A 96 -16.00 5.95 3.63
CA VAL A 96 -16.53 4.65 4.10
C VAL A 96 -15.54 3.54 3.78
N ALA A 97 -14.97 3.55 2.58
CA ALA A 97 -13.92 2.59 2.21
C ALA A 97 -12.71 2.69 3.15
N LEU A 98 -12.30 3.91 3.52
CA LEU A 98 -11.19 4.13 4.47
C LEU A 98 -11.51 3.66 5.89
N ILE A 99 -12.74 3.84 6.38
CA ILE A 99 -13.14 3.31 7.70
C ILE A 99 -12.96 1.79 7.72
N ILE A 100 -13.38 1.11 6.66
CA ILE A 100 -13.18 -0.34 6.51
C ILE A 100 -11.69 -0.67 6.46
N GLU A 101 -10.89 0.08 5.70
CA GLU A 101 -9.44 -0.12 5.60
C GLU A 101 -8.72 0.07 6.93
N PHE A 102 -9.15 1.04 7.76
CA PHE A 102 -8.62 1.25 9.09
C PHE A 102 -8.98 0.14 10.10
N THR A 103 -9.85 -0.79 9.74
CA THR A 103 -10.06 -2.02 10.51
C THR A 103 -8.98 -3.09 10.25
N ALA A 104 -8.07 -2.87 9.29
CA ALA A 104 -6.97 -3.79 8.99
C ALA A 104 -6.18 -4.31 10.22
N PRO A 105 -5.86 -3.50 11.25
CA PRO A 105 -5.17 -3.99 12.44
C PRO A 105 -5.93 -5.12 13.16
N ILE A 106 -7.26 -5.07 13.18
CA ILE A 106 -8.10 -6.12 13.77
C ILE A 106 -7.88 -7.43 13.03
N TRP A 107 -7.92 -7.40 11.70
CA TRP A 107 -7.68 -8.58 10.85
C TRP A 107 -6.26 -9.15 11.01
N ILE A 108 -5.26 -8.28 11.15
CA ILE A 108 -3.87 -8.69 11.43
C ILE A 108 -3.78 -9.41 12.78
N VAL A 109 -4.40 -8.86 13.82
CA VAL A 109 -4.44 -9.47 15.16
C VAL A 109 -5.13 -10.84 15.11
N LEU A 110 -6.27 -10.96 14.43
CA LEU A 110 -6.97 -12.23 14.25
C LEU A 110 -6.09 -13.26 13.51
N TYR A 111 -5.42 -12.85 12.43
CA TYR A 111 -4.49 -13.72 11.71
C TYR A 111 -3.33 -14.18 12.60
N LEU A 112 -2.74 -13.28 13.37
CA LEU A 112 -1.63 -13.60 14.27
C LEU A 112 -2.05 -14.58 15.38
N ARG A 113 -3.24 -14.41 15.93
CA ARG A 113 -3.78 -15.26 17.00
C ARG A 113 -4.22 -16.63 16.49
N PHE A 114 -5.00 -16.68 15.41
CA PHE A 114 -5.68 -17.89 14.96
C PHE A 114 -4.89 -18.70 13.94
N ILE A 115 -4.06 -18.06 13.10
CA ILE A 115 -3.31 -18.74 12.04
C ILE A 115 -1.83 -18.89 12.41
N LYS A 116 -1.22 -17.86 12.99
CA LYS A 116 0.19 -17.92 13.41
C LYS A 116 0.37 -18.36 14.87
N HIS A 117 -0.73 -18.57 15.60
CA HIS A 117 -0.73 -18.98 17.01
C HIS A 117 0.23 -18.19 17.91
N LYS A 118 0.43 -16.90 17.60
CA LYS A 118 1.26 -16.01 18.42
C LYS A 118 0.45 -15.50 19.62
N GLN A 119 1.07 -15.47 20.79
CA GLN A 119 0.51 -14.79 21.95
C GLN A 119 0.54 -13.29 21.71
N ILE A 120 -0.63 -12.65 21.75
CA ILE A 120 -0.79 -11.21 21.58
C ILE A 120 -0.97 -10.62 22.98
N SER A 121 -0.09 -9.70 23.36
CA SER A 121 -0.19 -8.99 24.64
C SER A 121 -1.48 -8.16 24.66
N PRO A 122 -2.22 -8.07 25.78
CA PRO A 122 -3.45 -7.29 25.87
C PRO A 122 -3.29 -5.78 25.66
N LEU A 123 -2.06 -5.26 25.59
CA LEU A 123 -1.72 -3.83 25.53
C LEU A 123 -1.22 -3.37 24.15
N MET A 124 -1.45 -4.16 23.10
CA MET A 124 -1.24 -3.73 21.71
C MET A 124 -2.44 -2.97 21.17
#